data_AF-A0A839LIW1-F1
#
_entry.id   AF-A0A839LIW1-F1
#
_cell.length_a   1.000
_cell.length_b   1.000
_cell.length_c   1.000
_cell.angle_alpha   90.00
_cell.angle_beta   90.00
_cell.angle_gamma   90.00
#
_symmetry.space_group_name_H-M   'P 1'
#
loop_
_entity.id
_entity.type
_entity.pdbx_description
1 polymer ?
#
loop_
_entity_poly.entity_id
_entity_poly.type
_entity_poly.pdbx_seq_one_letter_code
_entity_poly.pdbx_strand_id
1 'polypeptide(L)'
;MRDIITLVFMMGLAPLVVRSAFASLLMWSWANLAALGFYMFGFMASVPYVMIFAVSTLVLMLTQRKQIVGRWELGGTQVLFLLFSLHALFVASLAYAGIERNWEIATNLLKNILLCLLMPLLVVNRTRLVAMVIIMALGLGGHGVVEGLKFLASGGAHIVLGNAKLGDNNHFAQSVLLSVPLAFYLWQYSKTRPWRYALLGFMFLVAMAVIATKSRGGLIGFVCFGVWMVLMGRQKFKGLMIFLAIGLAIYAAAPSSWFERMETLQAANEDASFMGRVTAWKRASAIAVENPVFGGGFRAVQAPVIFEQFRYKQGMLGFVETPNVNYPAAAHSIYFEVLGDMGFVGLLIFVALMWTAFTARGEVQRLVKKSGRDDLLWAADMINAVAGAMFIFLITGAALSAAFYDFQYMLVALADCVRRHVREQVNPRKSTAALRP
;
A
#
# COMPACT_ATOMS: atom_id res chain seq x y z
N MET A 1 -20.84 23.28 2.66
CA MET A 1 -19.99 23.34 3.88
C MET A 1 -18.69 22.55 3.75
N ARG A 2 -18.70 21.24 3.40
CA ARG A 2 -17.47 20.43 3.27
C ARG A 2 -16.43 21.00 2.29
N ASP A 3 -16.89 21.47 1.14
CA ASP A 3 -16.04 22.13 0.14
C ASP A 3 -15.39 23.40 0.67
N ILE A 4 -16.12 24.26 1.39
CA ILE A 4 -15.58 25.49 1.98
C ILE A 4 -14.54 25.15 3.07
N ILE A 5 -14.83 24.18 3.94
CA ILE A 5 -13.87 23.72 4.96
C ILE A 5 -12.60 23.20 4.31
N THR A 6 -12.74 22.41 3.25
CA THR A 6 -11.60 21.84 2.51
C THR A 6 -10.82 22.94 1.81
N LEU A 7 -11.48 23.91 1.20
CA LEU A 7 -10.82 25.08 0.60
C LEU A 7 -10.01 25.86 1.64
N VAL A 8 -10.61 26.19 2.79
CA VAL A 8 -9.92 26.91 3.88
C VAL A 8 -8.72 26.10 4.39
N PHE A 9 -8.89 24.77 4.56
CA PHE A 9 -7.79 23.88 4.92
C PHE A 9 -6.67 23.89 3.87
N MET A 10 -6.99 23.81 2.58
CA MET A 10 -6.00 23.89 1.49
C MET A 10 -5.31 25.24 1.44
N MET A 11 -6.02 26.35 1.64
CA MET A 11 -5.44 27.69 1.72
C MET A 11 -4.49 27.82 2.91
N GLY A 12 -4.82 27.23 4.06
CA GLY A 12 -3.94 27.17 5.22
C GLY A 12 -2.67 26.34 4.98
N LEU A 13 -2.75 25.30 4.14
CA LEU A 13 -1.60 24.47 3.76
C LEU A 13 -0.75 25.08 2.64
N ALA A 14 -1.32 25.96 1.80
CA ALA A 14 -0.63 26.52 0.64
C ALA A 14 0.73 27.16 0.99
N PRO A 15 0.89 27.96 2.07
CA PRO A 15 2.20 28.50 2.46
C PRO A 15 3.24 27.43 2.79
N LEU A 16 2.85 26.29 3.34
CA LEU A 16 3.76 25.18 3.66
C LEU A 16 4.23 24.47 2.39
N VAL A 17 3.29 24.22 1.47
CA VAL A 17 3.54 23.54 0.20
C VAL A 17 4.51 24.36 -0.65
N VAL A 18 4.27 25.66 -0.84
CA VAL A 18 5.11 26.51 -1.70
C VAL A 18 6.49 26.82 -1.12
N ARG A 19 6.70 26.63 0.19
CA ARG A 19 8.00 26.90 0.84
C ARG A 19 8.92 25.69 0.86
N SER A 20 8.41 24.47 0.68
CA SER A 20 9.20 23.26 0.87
C SER A 20 8.77 22.14 -0.07
N ALA A 21 9.70 21.69 -0.92
CA ALA A 21 9.59 20.50 -1.75
C ALA A 21 9.30 19.26 -0.90
N PHE A 22 9.88 19.17 0.30
CA PHE A 22 9.57 18.09 1.23
C PHE A 22 8.12 18.15 1.73
N ALA A 23 7.64 19.34 2.11
CA ALA A 23 6.24 19.50 2.53
C ALA A 23 5.27 19.24 1.36
N SER A 24 5.60 19.70 0.16
CA SER A 24 4.86 19.38 -1.07
C SER A 24 4.83 17.88 -1.34
N LEU A 25 5.95 17.16 -1.18
CA LEU A 25 6.01 15.70 -1.34
C LEU A 25 5.15 14.98 -0.30
N LEU A 26 5.14 15.43 0.96
CA LEU A 26 4.25 14.92 1.99
C LEU A 26 2.78 15.12 1.60
N MET A 27 2.43 16.31 1.10
CA MET A 27 1.07 16.60 0.67
C MET A 27 0.66 15.83 -0.58
N TRP A 28 1.58 15.60 -1.52
CA TRP A 28 1.37 14.71 -2.66
C TRP A 28 1.08 13.28 -2.16
N SER A 29 1.94 12.74 -1.30
CA SER A 29 1.78 11.43 -0.67
C SER A 29 0.43 11.29 0.03
N TRP A 30 0.07 12.29 0.84
CA TRP A 30 -1.20 12.32 1.56
C TRP A 30 -2.40 12.40 0.61
N ALA A 31 -2.41 13.30 -0.36
CA ALA A 31 -3.53 13.47 -1.29
C ALA A 31 -3.75 12.22 -2.15
N ASN A 32 -2.68 11.48 -2.45
CA ASN A 32 -2.76 10.22 -3.16
C ASN A 32 -3.53 9.17 -2.33
N LEU A 33 -3.24 9.07 -1.02
CA LEU A 33 -3.89 8.10 -0.13
C LEU A 33 -5.28 8.56 0.38
N ALA A 34 -5.44 9.84 0.69
CA ALA A 34 -6.64 10.39 1.31
C ALA A 34 -7.86 10.46 0.38
N ALA A 35 -7.65 10.37 -0.94
CA ALA A 35 -8.73 10.34 -1.93
C ALA A 35 -9.72 11.52 -1.82
N LEU A 36 -9.24 12.73 -1.54
CA LEU A 36 -10.06 13.88 -1.11
C LEU A 36 -11.31 14.17 -1.95
N GLY A 37 -11.22 14.05 -3.28
CA GLY A 37 -12.35 14.28 -4.18
C GLY A 37 -13.57 13.40 -3.84
N PHE A 38 -13.36 12.21 -3.27
CA PHE A 38 -14.43 11.31 -2.84
C PHE A 38 -15.31 11.89 -1.72
N TYR A 39 -14.75 12.71 -0.84
CA TYR A 39 -15.47 13.25 0.31
C TYR A 39 -16.23 14.54 0.00
N MET A 40 -15.98 15.13 -1.16
CA MET A 40 -16.50 16.40 -1.61
C MET A 40 -17.71 16.21 -2.52
N PHE A 41 -18.66 17.14 -2.48
CA PHE A 41 -19.88 17.08 -3.30
C PHE A 41 -20.07 18.31 -4.19
N GLY A 42 -19.21 19.33 -4.08
CA GLY A 42 -19.26 20.55 -4.89
C GLY A 42 -17.97 20.77 -5.68
N PHE A 43 -17.59 22.04 -5.85
CA PHE A 43 -16.46 22.46 -6.69
C PHE A 43 -15.10 21.91 -6.22
N MET A 44 -14.96 21.50 -4.96
CA MET A 44 -13.73 20.91 -4.44
C MET A 44 -13.57 19.44 -4.85
N ALA A 45 -14.61 18.77 -5.37
CA ALA A 45 -14.51 17.40 -5.84
C ALA A 45 -13.65 17.25 -7.12
N SER A 46 -13.68 18.26 -8.00
CA SER A 46 -12.97 18.25 -9.29
C SER A 46 -11.54 18.79 -9.22
N VAL A 47 -11.10 19.31 -8.07
CA VAL A 47 -9.75 19.85 -7.90
C VAL A 47 -8.70 18.73 -8.02
N PRO A 48 -7.69 18.86 -8.88
CA PRO A 48 -6.68 17.83 -9.08
C PRO A 48 -5.57 17.90 -8.02
N TYR A 49 -5.91 17.68 -6.75
CA TYR A 49 -5.01 17.83 -5.59
C TYR A 49 -3.64 17.16 -5.77
N VAL A 50 -3.64 15.90 -6.21
CA VAL A 50 -2.43 15.09 -6.42
C VAL A 50 -1.51 15.77 -7.44
N MET A 51 -2.07 16.29 -8.54
CA MET A 51 -1.31 16.98 -9.57
C MET A 51 -0.74 18.31 -9.07
N ILE A 52 -1.53 19.08 -8.33
CA ILE A 52 -1.08 20.36 -7.75
C ILE A 52 0.16 20.12 -6.88
N PHE A 53 0.11 19.17 -5.95
CA PHE A 53 1.24 18.88 -5.06
C PHE A 53 2.42 18.22 -5.79
N ALA A 54 2.17 17.38 -6.79
CA ALA A 54 3.22 16.80 -7.63
C ALA A 54 4.00 17.87 -8.39
N VAL A 55 3.30 18.75 -9.11
CA VAL A 55 3.91 19.86 -9.85
C VAL A 55 4.64 20.79 -8.90
N SER A 56 4.04 21.13 -7.76
CA SER A 56 4.68 21.96 -6.73
C SER A 56 5.99 21.34 -6.24
N THR A 57 6.00 20.04 -5.97
CA THR A 57 7.21 19.30 -5.58
C THR A 57 8.30 19.42 -6.64
N LEU A 58 7.97 19.14 -7.91
CA LEU A 58 8.92 19.17 -9.02
C LEU A 58 9.47 20.58 -9.27
N VAL A 59 8.58 21.59 -9.30
CA VAL A 59 8.97 23.00 -9.49
C VAL A 59 9.89 23.47 -8.36
N LEU A 60 9.59 23.13 -7.11
CA LEU A 60 10.44 23.50 -5.97
C LEU A 60 11.78 22.77 -5.97
N MET A 61 11.83 21.51 -6.40
CA MET A 61 13.09 20.79 -6.59
C MET A 61 13.97 21.44 -7.66
N LEU A 62 13.37 21.96 -8.74
CA LEU A 62 14.08 22.64 -9.83
C LEU A 62 14.55 24.05 -9.44
N THR A 63 13.66 24.84 -8.84
CA THR A 63 13.90 26.26 -8.50
C THR A 63 14.67 26.42 -7.19
N GLN A 64 14.54 25.49 -6.25
CA GLN A 64 15.16 25.56 -4.93
C GLN A 64 16.02 24.31 -4.67
N ARG A 65 17.01 24.08 -5.52
CA ARG A 65 17.87 22.87 -5.48
C ARG A 65 18.51 22.60 -4.11
N LYS A 66 18.75 23.62 -3.28
CA LYS A 66 19.26 23.48 -1.89
C LYS A 66 18.34 22.64 -0.99
N GLN A 67 17.07 22.47 -1.37
CA GLN A 67 16.12 21.62 -0.64
C GLN A 67 16.29 20.12 -0.90
N ILE A 68 17.00 19.77 -1.98
CA ILE A 68 17.42 18.40 -2.27
C ILE A 68 18.62 18.11 -1.36
N VAL A 69 18.34 17.42 -0.26
CA VAL A 69 19.36 17.09 0.75
C VAL A 69 19.90 15.68 0.54
N GLY A 70 19.12 14.80 -0.06
CA GLY A 70 19.50 13.43 -0.36
C GLY A 70 20.33 13.31 -1.62
N ARG A 71 21.06 12.19 -1.73
CA ARG A 71 21.84 11.85 -2.91
C ARG A 71 21.08 10.83 -3.75
N TRP A 72 21.11 11.04 -5.06
CA TRP A 72 20.69 10.00 -5.97
C TRP A 72 21.75 8.89 -5.95
N GLU A 73 21.33 7.68 -5.63
CA GLU A 73 22.18 6.50 -5.71
C GLU A 73 21.39 5.42 -6.43
N LEU A 74 21.96 4.86 -7.49
CA LEU A 74 21.39 3.74 -8.23
C LEU A 74 21.57 2.44 -7.44
N GLY A 75 20.86 2.34 -6.31
CA GLY A 75 20.74 1.11 -5.54
C GLY A 75 19.77 0.12 -6.21
N GLY A 76 19.80 -1.14 -5.77
CA GLY A 76 18.93 -2.19 -6.33
C GLY A 76 17.44 -1.83 -6.30
N THR A 77 16.97 -1.11 -5.28
CA THR A 77 15.56 -0.67 -5.20
C THR A 77 15.22 0.35 -6.29
N GLN A 78 16.10 1.32 -6.57
CA GLN A 78 15.92 2.31 -7.63
C GLN A 78 15.94 1.66 -9.00
N VAL A 79 16.88 0.74 -9.22
CA VAL A 79 16.96 -0.04 -10.47
C VAL A 79 15.66 -0.81 -10.69
N LEU A 80 15.12 -1.49 -9.68
CA LEU A 80 13.85 -2.20 -9.79
C LEU A 80 12.66 -1.27 -10.07
N PHE A 81 12.60 -0.08 -9.47
CA PHE A 81 11.57 0.92 -9.81
C PHE A 81 11.66 1.42 -11.25
N LEU A 82 12.88 1.63 -11.76
CA LEU A 82 13.12 2.06 -13.13
C LEU A 82 12.78 0.94 -14.12
N LEU A 83 13.20 -0.30 -13.85
CA LEU A 83 12.87 -1.47 -14.64
C LEU A 83 11.36 -1.71 -14.65
N PHE A 84 10.69 -1.59 -13.50
CA PHE A 84 9.24 -1.76 -13.43
C PHE A 84 8.49 -0.66 -14.18
N SER A 85 8.95 0.60 -14.09
CA SER A 85 8.41 1.71 -14.89
C SER A 85 8.59 1.48 -16.39
N LEU A 86 9.79 1.09 -16.82
CA LEU A 86 10.08 0.82 -18.22
C LEU A 86 9.25 -0.36 -18.73
N HIS A 87 9.13 -1.42 -17.94
CA HIS A 87 8.29 -2.56 -18.26
C HIS A 87 6.82 -2.15 -18.38
N ALA A 88 6.31 -1.35 -17.45
CA ALA A 88 4.94 -0.82 -17.51
C ALA A 88 4.67 -0.01 -18.78
N LEU A 89 5.65 0.78 -19.26
CA LEU A 89 5.54 1.51 -20.53
C LEU A 89 5.44 0.56 -21.73
N PHE A 90 6.27 -0.49 -21.77
CA PHE A 90 6.19 -1.49 -22.83
C PHE A 90 4.88 -2.28 -22.78
N VAL A 91 4.45 -2.72 -21.58
CA VAL A 91 3.15 -3.39 -21.38
C VAL A 91 2.01 -2.52 -21.89
N ALA A 92 1.98 -1.23 -21.54
CA ALA A 92 0.93 -0.32 -22.00
C ALA A 92 0.96 -0.13 -23.53
N SER A 93 2.15 -0.08 -24.13
CA SER A 93 2.32 0.16 -25.57
C SER A 93 2.03 -1.08 -26.43
N LEU A 94 2.30 -2.27 -25.88
CA LEU A 94 2.18 -3.56 -26.57
C LEU A 94 0.95 -4.37 -26.10
N ALA A 95 0.05 -3.73 -25.35
CA ALA A 95 -1.17 -4.35 -24.85
C ALA A 95 -2.05 -4.86 -26.00
N TYR A 96 -2.83 -5.91 -25.71
CA TYR A 96 -3.86 -6.34 -26.63
C TYR A 96 -4.92 -5.26 -26.86
N ALA A 97 -5.54 -5.27 -28.05
CA ALA A 97 -6.57 -4.31 -28.41
C ALA A 97 -7.84 -4.49 -27.56
N GLY A 98 -8.59 -3.40 -27.37
CA GLY A 98 -9.87 -3.43 -26.66
C GLY A 98 -9.77 -3.29 -25.13
N ILE A 99 -8.61 -2.90 -24.60
CA ILE A 99 -8.43 -2.62 -23.16
C ILE A 99 -8.55 -1.12 -22.88
N GLU A 100 -9.74 -0.68 -22.47
CA GLU A 100 -10.07 0.76 -22.32
C GLU A 100 -9.18 1.52 -21.34
N ARG A 101 -8.90 0.93 -20.17
CA ARG A 101 -8.22 1.62 -19.05
C ARG A 101 -6.71 1.39 -18.99
N ASN A 102 -6.14 0.81 -20.04
CA ASN A 102 -4.74 0.38 -20.06
C ASN A 102 -3.77 1.54 -19.76
N TRP A 103 -3.88 2.64 -20.52
CA TRP A 103 -3.02 3.82 -20.35
C TRP A 103 -3.31 4.61 -19.07
N GLU A 104 -4.56 4.61 -18.59
CA GLU A 104 -4.92 5.25 -17.33
C GLU A 104 -4.17 4.60 -16.16
N ILE A 105 -4.18 3.28 -16.08
CA ILE A 105 -3.52 2.51 -15.02
C ILE A 105 -2.00 2.62 -15.12
N ALA A 106 -1.45 2.48 -16.33
CA ALA A 106 -0.01 2.67 -16.57
C ALA A 106 0.45 4.06 -16.11
N THR A 107 -0.30 5.10 -16.49
CA THR A 107 0.01 6.49 -16.10
C THR A 107 -0.07 6.69 -14.59
N ASN A 108 -1.07 6.12 -13.92
CA ASN A 108 -1.20 6.20 -12.46
C ASN A 108 -0.05 5.48 -11.76
N LEU A 109 0.32 4.28 -12.23
CA LEU A 109 1.46 3.52 -11.71
C LEU A 109 2.77 4.32 -11.85
N LEU A 110 3.03 4.88 -13.04
CA LEU A 110 4.24 5.67 -13.30
C LEU A 110 4.30 6.93 -12.44
N LYS A 111 3.17 7.61 -12.21
CA LYS A 111 3.09 8.75 -11.28
C LYS A 111 3.42 8.33 -9.83
N ASN A 112 2.93 7.17 -9.39
CA ASN A 112 3.22 6.62 -8.06
C ASN A 112 4.70 6.23 -7.92
N ILE A 113 5.29 5.63 -8.95
CA ILE A 113 6.72 5.29 -8.96
C ILE A 113 7.57 6.55 -8.98
N LEU A 114 7.18 7.60 -9.73
CA LEU A 114 7.86 8.88 -9.72
C LEU A 114 7.92 9.46 -8.30
N LEU A 115 6.79 9.50 -7.59
CA LEU A 115 6.76 9.90 -6.18
C LEU A 115 7.79 9.12 -5.34
N CYS A 116 7.80 7.79 -5.50
CA CYS A 116 8.70 6.88 -4.79
C CYS A 116 10.18 7.12 -5.12
N LEU A 117 10.50 7.42 -6.38
CA LEU A 117 11.86 7.74 -6.83
C LEU A 117 12.35 9.08 -6.26
N LEU A 118 11.46 10.04 -5.99
CA LEU A 118 11.83 11.31 -5.37
C LEU A 118 12.03 11.21 -3.84
N MET A 119 11.47 10.18 -3.18
CA MET A 119 11.54 10.05 -1.73
C MET A 119 12.99 10.01 -1.18
N PRO A 120 13.96 9.26 -1.73
CA PRO A 120 15.34 9.26 -1.23
C PRO A 120 16.04 10.63 -1.29
N LEU A 121 15.59 11.52 -2.17
CA LEU A 121 16.14 12.88 -2.33
C LEU A 121 15.65 13.85 -1.26
N LEU A 122 14.45 13.62 -0.74
CA LEU A 122 13.77 14.53 0.18
C LEU A 122 13.56 13.94 1.58
N VAL A 123 13.47 12.62 1.75
CA VAL A 123 13.15 11.93 3.01
C VAL A 123 14.41 11.29 3.62
N VAL A 124 15.31 12.14 4.14
CA VAL A 124 16.70 11.72 4.44
C VAL A 124 17.05 11.61 5.94
N ASN A 125 16.32 12.32 6.79
CA ASN A 125 16.61 12.38 8.22
C ASN A 125 15.44 11.83 9.04
N ARG A 126 15.69 11.55 10.32
CA ARG A 126 14.71 10.99 11.25
C ARG A 126 13.38 11.74 11.23
N THR A 127 13.41 13.07 11.29
CA THR A 127 12.19 13.90 11.31
C THR A 127 11.37 13.69 10.04
N ARG A 128 12.03 13.71 8.87
CA ARG A 128 11.36 13.52 7.58
C ARG A 128 10.83 12.10 7.40
N LEU A 129 11.57 11.09 7.86
CA LEU A 129 11.14 9.69 7.87
C LEU A 129 9.90 9.49 8.74
N VAL A 130 9.90 10.04 9.97
CA VAL A 130 8.74 9.96 10.88
C VAL A 130 7.55 10.71 10.30
N ALA A 131 7.75 11.89 9.72
CA ALA A 131 6.66 12.63 9.07
C ALA A 131 6.05 11.85 7.89
N MET A 132 6.87 11.14 7.09
CA MET A 132 6.36 10.25 6.05
C MET A 132 5.52 9.11 6.63
N VAL A 133 5.96 8.48 7.72
CA VAL A 133 5.18 7.45 8.42
C VAL A 133 3.84 7.99 8.92
N ILE A 134 3.82 9.19 9.49
CA ILE A 134 2.59 9.86 9.93
C ILE A 134 1.64 10.06 8.75
N ILE A 135 2.13 10.61 7.64
CA ILE A 135 1.32 10.86 6.45
C ILE A 135 0.78 9.56 5.85
N MET A 136 1.58 8.51 5.76
CA MET A 136 1.14 7.21 5.26
C MET A 136 0.09 6.58 6.19
N ALA A 137 0.30 6.64 7.51
CA ALA A 137 -0.65 6.11 8.48
C ALA A 137 -1.99 6.87 8.40
N LEU A 138 -1.96 8.20 8.44
CA LEU A 138 -3.17 9.04 8.38
C LEU A 138 -3.87 8.98 7.02
N GLY A 139 -3.12 8.85 5.93
CA GLY A 139 -3.64 8.84 4.57
C GLY A 139 -4.66 7.72 4.34
N LEU A 140 -4.30 6.47 4.66
CA LEU A 140 -5.23 5.34 4.55
C LEU A 140 -6.05 5.14 5.82
N GLY A 141 -5.42 5.14 6.99
CA GLY A 141 -6.14 4.84 8.23
C GLY A 141 -7.11 5.95 8.64
N GLY A 142 -6.99 7.17 8.10
CA GLY A 142 -8.01 8.22 8.24
C GLY A 142 -9.38 7.79 7.69
N HIS A 143 -9.41 7.05 6.58
CA HIS A 143 -10.65 6.44 6.08
C HIS A 143 -11.20 5.43 7.08
N GLY A 144 -10.33 4.61 7.67
CA GLY A 144 -10.68 3.66 8.72
C GLY A 144 -11.24 4.34 9.97
N VAL A 145 -10.68 5.49 10.38
CA VAL A 145 -11.22 6.27 11.49
C VAL A 145 -12.66 6.72 11.21
N VAL A 146 -12.91 7.30 10.04
CA VAL A 146 -14.25 7.78 9.66
C VAL A 146 -15.26 6.63 9.62
N GLU A 147 -14.93 5.53 8.95
CA GLU A 147 -15.83 4.39 8.82
C GLU A 147 -16.01 3.63 10.13
N GLY A 148 -14.97 3.54 10.97
CA GLY A 148 -15.05 2.96 12.31
C GLY A 148 -15.94 3.76 13.25
N LEU A 149 -15.91 5.09 13.16
CA LEU A 149 -16.82 5.96 13.91
C LEU A 149 -18.27 5.76 13.47
N LYS A 150 -18.55 5.65 12.16
CA LYS A 150 -19.90 5.35 11.66
C LYS A 150 -20.40 4.00 12.15
N PHE A 151 -19.53 2.99 12.16
CA PHE A 151 -19.83 1.67 12.71
C PHE A 151 -20.27 1.73 14.16
N LEU A 152 -19.46 2.36 15.02
CA LEU A 152 -19.81 2.51 16.43
C LEU A 152 -21.08 3.36 16.65
N ALA A 153 -21.21 4.47 15.94
CA ALA A 153 -22.38 5.36 16.05
C ALA A 153 -23.69 4.67 15.63
N SER A 154 -23.61 3.71 14.70
CA SER A 154 -24.75 2.90 14.25
C SER A 154 -25.06 1.69 15.15
N GLY A 155 -24.32 1.49 16.25
CA GLY A 155 -24.44 0.29 17.08
C GLY A 155 -24.03 -1.00 16.36
N GLY A 156 -23.14 -0.90 15.37
CA GLY A 156 -22.68 -2.04 14.56
C GLY A 156 -23.49 -2.34 13.30
N ALA A 157 -24.48 -1.51 12.95
CA ALA A 157 -25.31 -1.70 11.76
C ALA A 157 -24.67 -1.20 10.44
N HIS A 158 -23.75 -0.24 10.51
CA HIS A 158 -23.11 0.34 9.33
C HIS A 158 -22.21 -0.67 8.63
N ILE A 159 -22.31 -0.75 7.30
CA ILE A 159 -21.50 -1.65 6.47
C ILE A 159 -20.64 -0.81 5.53
N VAL A 160 -19.35 -1.12 5.51
CA VAL A 160 -18.40 -0.45 4.63
C VAL A 160 -18.31 -1.20 3.31
N LEU A 161 -18.77 -0.55 2.23
CA LEU A 161 -18.80 -1.14 0.89
C LEU A 161 -17.58 -0.81 0.02
N GLY A 162 -16.71 0.10 0.48
CA GLY A 162 -15.60 0.65 -0.31
C GLY A 162 -16.03 1.84 -1.17
N ASN A 163 -15.18 2.24 -2.13
CA ASN A 163 -15.47 3.33 -3.07
C ASN A 163 -14.66 3.22 -4.37
N ALA A 164 -14.95 4.08 -5.35
CA ALA A 164 -14.30 4.05 -6.67
C ALA A 164 -12.76 4.13 -6.63
N LYS A 165 -12.17 4.76 -5.60
CA LYS A 165 -10.72 4.90 -5.44
C LYS A 165 -10.10 3.79 -4.58
N LEU A 166 -10.77 3.38 -3.51
CA LEU A 166 -10.28 2.35 -2.57
C LEU A 166 -10.75 0.93 -2.92
N GLY A 167 -11.50 0.75 -4.01
CA GLY A 167 -12.06 -0.52 -4.44
C GLY A 167 -13.27 -0.95 -3.60
N ASP A 168 -13.60 -2.23 -3.66
CA ASP A 168 -14.69 -2.82 -2.86
C ASP A 168 -14.36 -2.86 -1.36
N ASN A 169 -15.28 -3.41 -0.57
CA ASN A 169 -15.14 -3.60 0.87
C ASN A 169 -13.85 -4.35 1.26
N ASN A 170 -13.38 -5.30 0.45
CA ASN A 170 -12.17 -6.07 0.73
C ASN A 170 -10.91 -5.25 0.46
N HIS A 171 -10.89 -4.46 -0.63
CA HIS A 171 -9.78 -3.54 -0.93
C HIS A 171 -9.68 -2.44 0.14
N PHE A 172 -10.83 -1.93 0.60
CA PHE A 172 -10.88 -0.97 1.72
C PHE A 172 -10.29 -1.58 2.99
N ALA A 173 -10.72 -2.79 3.38
CA ALA A 173 -10.26 -3.47 4.58
C ALA A 173 -8.73 -3.63 4.60
N GLN A 174 -8.17 -4.10 3.48
CA GLN A 174 -6.73 -4.22 3.31
C GLN A 174 -6.07 -2.83 3.46
N SER A 175 -6.51 -1.85 2.69
CA SER A 175 -5.91 -0.51 2.64
C SER A 175 -5.78 0.13 4.02
N VAL A 176 -6.87 0.17 4.80
CA VAL A 176 -6.83 0.78 6.14
C VAL A 176 -5.97 -0.02 7.11
N LEU A 177 -5.94 -1.35 6.98
CA LEU A 177 -5.16 -2.23 7.84
C LEU A 177 -3.64 -2.03 7.63
N LEU A 178 -3.19 -1.71 6.42
CA LEU A 178 -1.78 -1.42 6.15
C LEU A 178 -1.24 -0.21 6.95
N SER A 179 -2.12 0.65 7.46
CA SER A 179 -1.75 1.77 8.35
C SER A 179 -1.44 1.33 9.79
N VAL A 180 -1.93 0.17 10.25
CA VAL A 180 -1.85 -0.26 11.65
C VAL A 180 -0.40 -0.51 12.11
N PRO A 181 0.48 -1.20 11.35
CA PRO A 181 1.88 -1.34 11.74
C PRO A 181 2.59 0.01 11.90
N LEU A 182 2.27 0.98 11.03
CA LEU A 182 2.84 2.32 11.07
C LEU A 182 2.34 3.10 12.29
N ALA A 183 1.04 3.04 12.58
CA ALA A 183 0.45 3.64 13.78
C ALA A 183 1.01 3.03 15.08
N PHE A 184 1.25 1.71 15.09
CA PHE A 184 1.88 1.04 16.21
C PHE A 184 3.32 1.55 16.47
N TYR A 185 4.12 1.73 15.42
CA TYR A 185 5.44 2.35 15.54
C TYR A 185 5.35 3.78 16.11
N LEU A 186 4.41 4.59 15.62
CA LEU A 186 4.19 5.94 16.14
C LEU A 186 3.78 5.92 17.62
N TRP A 187 2.95 4.95 18.02
CA TRP A 187 2.52 4.79 19.41
C TRP A 187 3.72 4.46 20.32
N GLN A 188 4.60 3.56 19.88
CA GLN A 188 5.80 3.15 20.63
C GLN A 188 6.73 4.34 20.92
N TYR A 189 6.88 5.26 19.98
CA TYR A 189 7.78 6.41 20.09
C TYR A 189 7.10 7.73 20.50
N SER A 190 5.79 7.70 20.76
CA SER A 190 5.07 8.85 21.29
C SER A 190 5.47 9.14 22.74
N LYS A 191 5.90 10.37 23.01
CA LYS A 191 6.38 10.82 24.33
C LYS A 191 5.25 11.14 25.31
N THR A 192 4.15 11.71 24.84
CA THR A 192 3.06 12.18 25.70
C THR A 192 1.89 11.20 25.70
N ARG A 193 1.19 11.09 26.85
CA ARG A 193 0.02 10.22 27.01
C ARG A 193 -1.12 10.53 26.03
N PRO A 194 -1.46 11.81 25.73
CA PRO A 194 -2.53 12.11 24.78
C PRO A 194 -2.29 11.51 23.40
N TRP A 195 -1.08 11.62 22.85
CA TRP A 195 -0.76 11.03 21.54
C TRP A 195 -0.79 9.50 21.56
N ARG A 196 -0.39 8.87 22.66
CA ARG A 196 -0.52 7.42 22.81
C ARG A 196 -1.97 6.97 22.82
N TYR A 197 -2.86 7.66 23.55
CA TYR A 197 -4.28 7.33 23.56
C TYR A 197 -4.95 7.62 22.21
N ALA A 198 -4.58 8.72 21.55
CA ALA A 198 -5.07 9.02 20.21
C ALA A 198 -4.69 7.93 19.20
N LEU A 199 -3.45 7.40 19.25
CA LEU A 199 -3.01 6.33 18.36
C LEU A 199 -3.61 4.96 18.71
N LEU A 200 -3.88 4.68 19.99
CA LEU A 200 -4.64 3.49 20.38
C LEU A 200 -6.09 3.58 19.88
N GLY A 201 -6.74 4.73 20.06
CA GLY A 201 -8.08 5.00 19.52
C GLY A 201 -8.11 4.91 18.00
N PHE A 202 -7.09 5.42 17.32
CA PHE A 202 -6.94 5.29 15.87
C PHE A 202 -6.90 3.82 15.43
N MET A 203 -6.02 3.00 16.02
CA MET A 203 -5.92 1.57 15.68
C MET A 203 -7.21 0.82 16.00
N PHE A 204 -7.88 1.16 17.11
CA PHE A 204 -9.17 0.61 17.48
C PHE A 204 -10.25 0.93 16.43
N LEU A 205 -10.37 2.20 16.02
CA LEU A 205 -11.35 2.61 15.01
C LEU A 205 -11.06 1.98 13.64
N VAL A 206 -9.79 1.85 13.25
CA VAL A 206 -9.40 1.10 12.05
C VAL A 206 -9.84 -0.36 12.16
N ALA A 207 -9.68 -0.99 13.32
CA ALA A 207 -10.18 -2.35 13.54
C ALA A 207 -11.70 -2.46 13.41
N MET A 208 -12.45 -1.50 13.99
CA MET A 208 -13.90 -1.45 13.83
C MET A 208 -14.32 -1.28 12.37
N ALA A 209 -13.62 -0.44 11.60
CA ALA A 209 -13.90 -0.28 10.18
C ALA A 209 -13.69 -1.58 9.40
N VAL A 210 -12.64 -2.35 9.71
CA VAL A 210 -12.41 -3.65 9.07
C VAL A 210 -13.51 -4.64 9.42
N ILE A 211 -14.02 -4.69 10.66
CA ILE A 211 -15.21 -5.51 10.98
C ILE A 211 -16.39 -5.08 10.09
N ALA A 212 -16.63 -3.78 10.00
CA ALA A 212 -17.73 -3.19 9.23
C ALA A 212 -17.67 -3.53 7.73
N THR A 213 -16.49 -3.87 7.18
CA THR A 213 -16.36 -4.37 5.80
C THR A 213 -16.88 -5.79 5.60
N LYS A 214 -17.01 -6.59 6.67
CA LYS A 214 -17.25 -8.04 6.63
C LYS A 214 -16.22 -8.80 5.75
N SER A 215 -14.99 -8.29 5.64
CA SER A 215 -13.92 -8.87 4.82
C SER A 215 -13.15 -9.98 5.54
N ARG A 216 -13.16 -11.19 4.97
CA ARG A 216 -12.32 -12.33 5.43
C ARG A 216 -10.83 -12.04 5.27
N GLY A 217 -10.45 -11.38 4.17
CA GLY A 217 -9.07 -10.93 3.94
C GLY A 217 -8.60 -9.91 4.97
N GLY A 218 -9.51 -9.04 5.45
CA GLY A 218 -9.24 -8.12 6.55
C GLY A 218 -8.93 -8.83 7.88
N LEU A 219 -9.70 -9.88 8.21
CA LEU A 219 -9.43 -10.72 9.38
C LEU A 219 -8.08 -11.44 9.29
N ILE A 220 -7.78 -12.05 8.14
CA ILE A 220 -6.47 -12.69 7.89
C ILE A 220 -5.35 -11.67 8.07
N GLY A 221 -5.51 -10.47 7.52
CA GLY A 221 -4.54 -9.41 7.69
C GLY A 221 -4.32 -9.03 9.16
N PHE A 222 -5.37 -8.97 9.99
CA PHE A 222 -5.25 -8.72 11.42
C PHE A 222 -4.44 -9.81 12.13
N VAL A 223 -4.70 -11.07 11.80
CA VAL A 223 -3.94 -12.20 12.34
C VAL A 223 -2.48 -12.09 11.89
N CYS A 224 -2.21 -11.80 10.61
CA CYS A 224 -0.87 -11.56 10.09
C CYS A 224 -0.16 -10.42 10.82
N PHE A 225 -0.86 -9.33 11.14
CA PHE A 225 -0.32 -8.23 11.95
C PHE A 225 0.08 -8.72 13.34
N GLY A 226 -0.79 -9.44 14.04
CA GLY A 226 -0.51 -10.01 15.37
C GLY A 226 0.68 -10.96 15.36
N VAL A 227 0.71 -11.89 14.41
CA VAL A 227 1.82 -12.83 14.20
C VAL A 227 3.12 -12.08 13.92
N TRP A 228 3.11 -11.09 13.02
CA TRP A 228 4.29 -10.28 12.71
C TRP A 228 4.81 -9.55 13.95
N MET A 229 3.93 -8.94 14.73
CA MET A 229 4.28 -8.23 15.97
C MET A 229 4.96 -9.14 17.00
N VAL A 230 4.46 -10.36 17.17
CA VAL A 230 5.00 -11.33 18.13
C VAL A 230 6.32 -11.92 17.65
N LEU A 231 6.42 -12.31 16.38
CA LEU A 231 7.62 -12.97 15.85
C LEU A 231 8.75 -11.98 15.62
N MET A 232 8.43 -10.80 15.07
CA MET A 232 9.40 -9.85 14.53
C MET A 232 9.60 -8.61 15.41
N GLY A 233 8.69 -8.33 16.35
CA GLY A 233 8.77 -7.18 17.24
C GLY A 233 9.76 -7.38 18.40
N ARG A 234 10.38 -6.28 18.85
CA ARG A 234 11.19 -6.27 20.08
C ARG A 234 10.33 -6.38 21.34
N GLN A 235 9.16 -5.74 21.35
CA GLN A 235 8.25 -5.71 22.50
C GLN A 235 7.13 -6.77 22.37
N LYS A 236 7.53 -8.03 22.17
CA LYS A 236 6.63 -9.16 21.83
C LYS A 236 5.43 -9.28 22.74
N PHE A 237 5.66 -9.22 24.06
CA PHE A 237 4.59 -9.35 25.05
C PHE A 237 3.59 -8.19 24.99
N LYS A 238 4.05 -6.94 24.91
CA LYS A 238 3.14 -5.79 24.77
C LYS A 238 2.37 -5.82 23.45
N GLY A 239 3.05 -6.21 22.37
CA GLY A 239 2.41 -6.40 21.07
C GLY A 239 1.31 -7.47 21.11
N LEU A 240 1.59 -8.61 21.76
CA LEU A 240 0.61 -9.67 21.99
C LEU A 240 -0.59 -9.17 22.82
N MET A 241 -0.34 -8.47 23.92
CA MET A 241 -1.41 -7.93 24.76
C MET A 241 -2.30 -6.94 24.01
N ILE A 242 -1.72 -6.06 23.19
CA ILE A 242 -2.48 -5.13 22.35
C ILE A 242 -3.30 -5.90 21.30
N PHE A 243 -2.69 -6.89 20.66
CA PHE A 243 -3.39 -7.74 19.69
C PHE A 243 -4.58 -8.47 20.32
N LEU A 244 -4.39 -9.10 21.48
CA LEU A 244 -5.46 -9.78 22.21
C LEU A 244 -6.54 -8.81 22.70
N ALA A 245 -6.17 -7.63 23.17
CA ALA A 245 -7.12 -6.61 23.59
C ALA A 245 -7.99 -6.12 22.41
N ILE A 246 -7.38 -5.88 21.24
CA ILE A 246 -8.13 -5.55 20.03
C ILE A 246 -9.04 -6.72 19.64
N GLY A 247 -8.53 -7.96 19.63
CA GLY A 247 -9.33 -9.16 19.31
C GLY A 247 -10.54 -9.35 20.23
N LEU A 248 -10.37 -9.13 21.54
CA LEU A 248 -11.47 -9.18 22.50
C LEU A 248 -12.48 -8.05 22.26
N ALA A 249 -12.01 -6.85 21.95
CA ALA A 249 -12.90 -5.73 21.62
C ALA A 249 -13.68 -5.99 20.32
N ILE A 250 -13.06 -6.60 19.31
CA ILE A 250 -13.73 -7.07 18.10
C ILE A 250 -14.82 -8.08 18.46
N TYR A 251 -14.49 -9.11 19.25
CA TYR A 251 -15.44 -10.14 19.67
C TYR A 251 -16.66 -9.55 20.41
N ALA A 252 -16.43 -8.56 21.27
CA ALA A 252 -17.51 -7.90 22.02
C ALA A 252 -18.37 -6.94 21.17
N ALA A 253 -17.82 -6.34 20.11
CA ALA A 253 -18.49 -5.31 19.31
C ALA A 253 -19.08 -5.83 17.97
N ALA A 254 -18.68 -7.01 17.50
CA ALA A 254 -19.12 -7.55 16.23
C ALA A 254 -20.59 -8.06 16.31
N PRO A 255 -21.45 -7.72 15.32
CA PRO A 255 -22.82 -8.23 15.28
C PRO A 255 -22.88 -9.71 14.90
N SER A 256 -23.96 -10.42 15.26
CA SER A 256 -24.16 -11.85 14.91
C SER A 256 -23.98 -12.14 13.42
N SER A 257 -24.51 -11.26 12.56
CA SER A 257 -24.38 -11.37 11.09
C SER A 257 -22.93 -11.29 10.57
N TRP A 258 -21.97 -10.85 11.39
CA TRP A 258 -20.55 -10.93 11.07
C TRP A 258 -20.03 -12.34 11.33
N PHE A 259 -20.38 -12.95 12.47
CA PHE A 259 -20.00 -14.32 12.82
C PHE A 259 -20.57 -15.34 11.83
N GLU A 260 -21.86 -15.24 11.48
CA GLU A 260 -22.51 -16.07 10.46
C GLU A 260 -21.74 -16.05 9.12
N ARG A 261 -21.21 -14.88 8.72
CA ARG A 261 -20.42 -14.75 7.49
C ARG A 261 -19.01 -15.35 7.61
N MET A 262 -18.45 -15.43 8.82
CA MET A 262 -17.18 -16.12 9.06
C MET A 262 -17.38 -17.64 9.12
N GLU A 263 -18.53 -18.13 9.58
CA GLU A 263 -18.84 -19.56 9.72
C GLU A 263 -19.09 -20.28 8.38
N THR A 264 -19.54 -19.56 7.34
CA THR A 264 -19.74 -20.07 5.96
C THR A 264 -18.43 -20.45 5.23
N LEU A 265 -17.34 -20.73 5.94
CA LEU A 265 -16.03 -21.14 5.43
C LEU A 265 -15.92 -22.64 5.10
N GLN A 266 -16.91 -23.46 5.45
CA GLN A 266 -16.75 -24.92 5.53
C GLN A 266 -16.74 -25.70 4.19
N ALA A 267 -16.99 -25.07 3.03
CA ALA A 267 -17.00 -25.78 1.73
C ALA A 267 -16.29 -24.99 0.61
N ALA A 268 -14.95 -25.01 0.58
CA ALA A 268 -14.16 -24.24 -0.39
C ALA A 268 -14.26 -24.73 -1.85
N ASN A 269 -14.48 -26.04 -2.07
CA ASN A 269 -14.62 -26.62 -3.42
C ASN A 269 -16.03 -26.42 -4.03
N GLU A 270 -17.02 -26.09 -3.21
CA GLU A 270 -18.40 -25.83 -3.64
C GLU A 270 -18.70 -24.32 -3.70
N ASP A 271 -17.75 -23.47 -3.27
CA ASP A 271 -17.89 -22.02 -3.30
C ASP A 271 -17.70 -21.49 -4.74
N ALA A 272 -18.82 -21.22 -5.40
CA ALA A 272 -18.87 -20.61 -6.72
C ALA A 272 -18.04 -19.31 -6.82
N SER A 273 -17.91 -18.55 -5.71
CA SER A 273 -17.09 -17.33 -5.68
C SER A 273 -15.60 -17.64 -5.77
N PHE A 274 -15.14 -18.66 -5.05
CA PHE A 274 -13.74 -19.08 -5.08
C PHE A 274 -13.37 -19.68 -6.44
N MET A 275 -14.19 -20.59 -6.97
CA MET A 275 -13.94 -21.21 -8.28
C MET A 275 -13.99 -20.20 -9.43
N GLY A 276 -14.77 -19.11 -9.29
CA GLY A 276 -14.70 -17.96 -10.21
C GLY A 276 -13.31 -17.30 -10.24
N ARG A 277 -12.63 -17.17 -9.10
CA ARG A 277 -11.25 -16.64 -9.02
C ARG A 277 -10.25 -17.58 -9.65
N VAL A 278 -10.35 -18.88 -9.37
CA VAL A 278 -9.49 -19.91 -9.99
C VAL A 278 -9.63 -19.88 -11.52
N THR A 279 -10.85 -19.67 -12.03
CA THR A 279 -11.09 -19.47 -13.47
C THR A 279 -10.38 -18.22 -14.00
N ALA A 280 -10.40 -17.11 -13.26
CA ALA A 280 -9.65 -15.91 -13.62
C ALA A 280 -8.12 -16.14 -13.57
N TRP A 281 -7.62 -16.93 -12.62
CA TRP A 281 -6.20 -17.30 -12.52
C TRP A 281 -5.73 -18.16 -13.69
N LYS A 282 -6.55 -19.13 -14.11
CA LYS A 282 -6.33 -19.89 -15.34
C LYS A 282 -6.15 -18.97 -16.53
N ARG A 283 -7.08 -18.04 -16.73
CA ARG A 283 -7.02 -17.07 -17.83
C ARG A 283 -5.79 -16.17 -17.74
N ALA A 284 -5.48 -15.63 -16.57
CA ALA A 284 -4.29 -14.82 -16.36
C ALA A 284 -3.02 -15.57 -16.74
N SER A 285 -2.91 -16.83 -16.32
CA SER A 285 -1.79 -17.69 -16.69
C SER A 285 -1.76 -18.04 -18.18
N ALA A 286 -2.92 -18.20 -18.83
CA ALA A 286 -3.00 -18.44 -20.27
C ALA A 286 -2.52 -17.23 -21.08
N ILE A 287 -2.90 -16.01 -20.67
CA ILE A 287 -2.40 -14.77 -21.25
C ILE A 287 -0.89 -14.68 -21.09
N ALA A 288 -0.36 -14.98 -19.91
CA ALA A 288 1.08 -14.97 -19.67
C ALA A 288 1.83 -16.04 -20.46
N VAL A 289 1.25 -17.22 -20.69
CA VAL A 289 1.87 -18.25 -21.55
C VAL A 289 1.92 -17.79 -23.00
N GLU A 290 0.88 -17.09 -23.49
CA GLU A 290 0.82 -16.59 -24.86
C GLU A 290 1.69 -15.33 -25.09
N ASN A 291 1.80 -14.45 -24.09
CA ASN A 291 2.72 -13.31 -24.07
C ASN A 291 3.57 -13.29 -22.78
N PRO A 292 4.67 -14.08 -22.74
CA PRO A 292 5.47 -14.30 -21.52
C PRO A 292 6.14 -13.06 -20.94
N VAL A 293 6.50 -12.11 -21.81
CA VAL A 293 7.26 -10.93 -21.39
C VAL A 293 6.32 -9.81 -20.98
N PHE A 294 5.35 -9.46 -21.82
CA PHE A 294 4.54 -8.25 -21.62
C PHE A 294 3.10 -8.54 -21.16
N GLY A 295 2.65 -9.80 -21.13
CA GLY A 295 1.28 -10.13 -20.75
C GLY A 295 0.25 -9.54 -21.72
N GLY A 296 -0.98 -9.34 -21.25
CA GLY A 296 -2.07 -8.84 -22.08
C GLY A 296 -2.24 -7.32 -22.08
N GLY A 297 -1.61 -6.59 -21.14
CA GLY A 297 -1.91 -5.19 -20.84
C GLY A 297 -2.67 -5.02 -19.52
N PHE A 298 -2.71 -3.80 -18.98
CA PHE A 298 -3.32 -3.54 -17.66
C PHE A 298 -4.83 -3.81 -17.68
N ARG A 299 -5.31 -4.69 -16.80
CA ARG A 299 -6.66 -5.26 -16.73
C ARG A 299 -7.04 -6.18 -17.91
N ALA A 300 -6.07 -6.84 -18.54
CA ALA A 300 -6.35 -7.75 -19.65
C ALA A 300 -7.36 -8.84 -19.27
N VAL A 301 -7.25 -9.43 -18.07
CA VAL A 301 -8.14 -10.51 -17.60
C VAL A 301 -9.61 -10.09 -17.52
N GLN A 302 -9.85 -8.78 -17.36
CA GLN A 302 -11.17 -8.16 -17.16
C GLN A 302 -11.74 -7.56 -18.45
N ALA A 303 -10.93 -7.42 -19.51
CA ALA A 303 -11.36 -6.85 -20.77
C ALA A 303 -12.26 -7.85 -21.52
N PRO A 304 -13.48 -7.47 -21.96
CA PRO A 304 -14.42 -8.40 -22.60
C PRO A 304 -13.87 -9.12 -23.83
N VAL A 305 -13.13 -8.39 -24.69
CA VAL A 305 -12.54 -8.94 -25.92
C VAL A 305 -11.50 -10.02 -25.58
N ILE A 306 -10.66 -9.76 -24.58
CA ILE A 306 -9.62 -10.68 -24.14
C ILE A 306 -10.22 -11.87 -23.38
N PHE A 307 -11.26 -11.61 -22.59
CA PHE A 307 -12.04 -12.65 -21.94
C PHE A 307 -12.56 -13.68 -22.96
N GLU A 308 -13.15 -13.24 -24.08
CA GLU A 308 -13.62 -14.13 -25.13
C GLU A 308 -12.48 -14.89 -25.80
N GLN A 309 -11.37 -14.21 -26.14
CA GLN A 309 -10.19 -14.83 -26.76
C GLN A 309 -9.58 -15.94 -25.88
N PHE A 310 -9.56 -15.76 -24.56
CA PHE A 310 -8.92 -16.68 -23.62
C PHE A 310 -9.92 -17.53 -22.81
N ARG A 311 -11.23 -17.50 -23.11
CA ARG A 311 -12.28 -18.14 -22.30
C ARG A 311 -12.01 -19.62 -22.04
N TYR A 312 -11.58 -20.35 -23.07
CA TYR A 312 -11.37 -21.80 -23.02
C TYR A 312 -9.89 -22.22 -22.90
N LYS A 313 -8.98 -21.24 -22.76
CA LYS A 313 -7.54 -21.52 -22.62
C LYS A 313 -7.26 -21.97 -21.19
N GLN A 314 -6.56 -23.09 -21.04
CA GLN A 314 -6.30 -23.70 -19.73
C GLN A 314 -5.16 -23.02 -18.95
N GLY A 315 -4.19 -22.45 -19.67
CA GLY A 315 -3.00 -21.85 -19.05
C GLY A 315 -2.21 -22.84 -18.20
N MET A 316 -1.58 -22.37 -17.13
CA MET A 316 -0.77 -23.19 -16.22
C MET A 316 -1.61 -24.01 -15.24
N LEU A 317 -2.89 -23.71 -15.10
CA LEU A 317 -3.79 -24.30 -14.10
C LEU A 317 -4.77 -25.31 -14.72
N GLY A 318 -4.46 -25.86 -15.91
CA GLY A 318 -5.33 -26.78 -16.63
C GLY A 318 -5.68 -28.09 -15.91
N PHE A 319 -4.93 -28.44 -14.86
CA PHE A 319 -5.17 -29.61 -14.02
C PHE A 319 -6.32 -29.44 -13.01
N VAL A 320 -6.82 -28.21 -12.80
CA VAL A 320 -7.95 -27.94 -11.91
C VAL A 320 -9.22 -27.85 -12.75
N GLU A 321 -10.29 -28.57 -12.45
CA GLU A 321 -11.56 -28.35 -13.15
C GLU A 321 -12.19 -27.03 -12.70
N THR A 322 -12.71 -26.23 -13.63
CA THR A 322 -13.32 -24.93 -13.34
C THR A 322 -14.65 -24.77 -14.04
N PRO A 323 -15.63 -24.09 -13.40
CA PRO A 323 -16.93 -23.86 -14.03
C PRO A 323 -16.78 -23.01 -15.29
N ASN A 324 -17.73 -23.17 -16.22
CA ASN A 324 -17.80 -22.30 -17.39
C ASN A 324 -18.38 -20.93 -16.97
N VAL A 325 -17.51 -19.94 -16.82
CA VAL A 325 -17.88 -18.59 -16.41
C VAL A 325 -18.15 -17.75 -17.67
N ASN A 326 -19.34 -17.16 -17.76
CA ASN A 326 -19.78 -16.40 -18.93
C ASN A 326 -19.50 -14.88 -18.87
N TYR A 327 -18.76 -14.41 -17.87
CA TYR A 327 -18.44 -12.99 -17.68
C TYR A 327 -16.97 -12.77 -17.32
N PRO A 328 -16.37 -11.61 -17.68
CA PRO A 328 -15.04 -11.23 -17.24
C PRO A 328 -15.01 -10.99 -15.73
N ALA A 329 -14.10 -11.66 -15.05
CA ALA A 329 -13.89 -11.53 -13.61
C ALA A 329 -12.46 -11.05 -13.34
N ALA A 330 -12.29 -10.22 -12.30
CA ALA A 330 -10.97 -9.84 -11.83
C ALA A 330 -10.23 -11.06 -11.28
N ALA A 331 -8.88 -11.02 -11.34
CA ALA A 331 -8.06 -12.09 -10.80
C ALA A 331 -8.27 -12.27 -9.29
N HIS A 332 -8.57 -11.19 -8.55
CA HIS A 332 -8.61 -11.21 -7.08
C HIS A 332 -7.36 -11.87 -6.47
N SER A 333 -6.21 -11.54 -7.06
CA SER A 333 -4.89 -11.93 -6.59
C SER A 333 -3.86 -11.01 -7.23
N ILE A 334 -3.06 -10.30 -6.44
CA ILE A 334 -2.03 -9.39 -6.97
C ILE A 334 -1.02 -10.12 -7.86
N TYR A 335 -0.80 -11.42 -7.60
CA TYR A 335 0.13 -12.23 -8.38
C TYR A 335 -0.43 -12.57 -9.75
N PHE A 336 -1.67 -13.06 -9.82
CA PHE A 336 -2.32 -13.36 -11.09
C PHE A 336 -2.72 -12.09 -11.85
N GLU A 337 -3.02 -11.00 -11.16
CA GLU A 337 -3.20 -9.67 -11.76
C GLU A 337 -1.95 -9.25 -12.51
N VAL A 338 -0.78 -9.22 -11.85
CA VAL A 338 0.48 -8.85 -12.51
C VAL A 338 0.88 -9.87 -13.58
N LEU A 339 0.67 -11.18 -13.33
CA LEU A 339 0.99 -12.23 -14.30
C LEU A 339 0.20 -12.04 -15.61
N GLY A 340 -1.13 -11.88 -15.52
CA GLY A 340 -1.97 -11.69 -16.70
C GLY A 340 -1.72 -10.36 -17.39
N ASP A 341 -1.50 -9.30 -16.62
CA ASP A 341 -1.36 -7.95 -17.16
C ASP A 341 0.03 -7.68 -17.73
N MET A 342 1.09 -8.17 -17.07
CA MET A 342 2.50 -7.81 -17.35
C MET A 342 3.41 -9.01 -17.65
N GLY A 343 2.88 -10.23 -17.73
CA GLY A 343 3.65 -11.44 -18.01
C GLY A 343 4.53 -11.90 -16.85
N PHE A 344 5.34 -12.94 -17.09
CA PHE A 344 6.26 -13.49 -16.09
C PHE A 344 7.36 -12.50 -15.71
N VAL A 345 7.87 -11.74 -16.67
CA VAL A 345 8.91 -10.73 -16.42
C VAL A 345 8.38 -9.63 -15.50
N GLY A 346 7.16 -9.14 -15.75
CA GLY A 346 6.51 -8.16 -14.88
C GLY A 346 6.29 -8.69 -13.46
N LEU A 347 5.84 -9.94 -13.33
CA LEU A 347 5.67 -10.59 -12.03
C LEU A 347 6.98 -10.72 -11.26
N LEU A 348 8.06 -11.14 -11.92
CA LEU A 348 9.38 -11.28 -11.30
C LEU A 348 9.90 -9.93 -10.79
N ILE A 349 9.78 -8.87 -11.60
CA ILE A 349 10.19 -7.52 -11.20
C ILE A 349 9.33 -7.02 -10.03
N PHE A 350 8.00 -7.23 -10.10
CA PHE A 350 7.07 -6.84 -9.04
C PHE A 350 7.41 -7.52 -7.71
N VAL A 351 7.57 -8.84 -7.70
CA VAL A 351 7.92 -9.60 -6.49
C VAL A 351 9.29 -9.18 -5.96
N ALA A 352 10.29 -9.03 -6.83
CA ALA A 352 11.62 -8.56 -6.43
C ALA A 352 11.56 -7.17 -5.78
N LEU A 353 10.78 -6.25 -6.36
CA LEU A 353 10.58 -4.89 -5.85
C LEU A 353 9.94 -4.92 -4.46
N MET A 354 8.84 -5.67 -4.27
CA MET A 354 8.21 -5.84 -2.95
C MET A 354 9.16 -6.48 -1.93
N TRP A 355 9.96 -7.46 -2.38
CA TRP A 355 10.91 -8.16 -1.53
C TRP A 355 12.02 -7.25 -1.00
N THR A 356 12.33 -6.16 -1.70
CA THR A 356 13.36 -5.21 -1.24
C THR A 356 13.06 -4.64 0.15
N ALA A 357 11.79 -4.51 0.55
CA ALA A 357 11.43 -4.07 1.90
C ALA A 357 11.95 -5.03 3.00
N PHE A 358 11.91 -6.34 2.76
CA PHE A 358 12.42 -7.34 3.68
C PHE A 358 13.95 -7.39 3.68
N THR A 359 14.58 -7.23 2.51
CA THR A 359 16.05 -7.14 2.44
C THR A 359 16.56 -5.90 3.17
N ALA A 360 15.87 -4.76 3.03
CA ALA A 360 16.18 -3.53 3.73
C ALA A 360 16.00 -3.70 5.25
N ARG A 361 14.92 -4.35 5.69
CA ARG A 361 14.73 -4.73 7.10
C ARG A 361 15.89 -5.59 7.61
N GLY A 362 16.21 -6.70 6.93
CA GLY A 362 17.26 -7.62 7.36
C GLY A 362 18.64 -6.95 7.43
N GLU A 363 18.92 -6.01 6.54
CA GLU A 363 20.13 -5.21 6.58
C GLU A 363 20.14 -4.21 7.74
N VAL A 364 19.10 -3.39 7.90
CA VAL A 364 19.01 -2.40 8.99
C VAL A 364 19.10 -3.06 10.35
N GLN A 365 18.39 -4.18 10.56
CA GLN A 365 18.44 -4.95 11.80
C GLN A 365 19.87 -5.43 12.10
N ARG A 366 20.59 -5.94 11.09
CA ARG A 366 22.00 -6.35 11.23
C ARG A 366 22.92 -5.17 11.53
N LEU A 367 22.77 -4.05 10.82
CA LEU A 367 23.60 -2.86 10.99
C LEU A 367 23.43 -2.24 12.39
N VAL A 368 22.19 -2.10 12.85
CA VAL A 368 21.90 -1.56 14.19
C VAL A 368 22.40 -2.50 15.29
N LYS A 369 22.20 -3.81 15.15
CA LYS A 369 22.73 -4.79 16.11
C LYS A 369 24.25 -4.77 16.18
N LYS A 370 24.94 -4.74 15.03
CA LYS A 370 26.41 -4.75 14.97
C LYS A 370 27.04 -3.44 15.43
N SER A 371 26.39 -2.30 15.21
CA SER A 371 26.92 -1.00 15.61
C SER A 371 26.84 -0.74 17.12
N GLY A 372 25.99 -1.48 17.85
CA GLY A 372 25.74 -1.25 19.28
C GLY A 372 25.09 0.11 19.58
N ARG A 373 24.53 0.79 18.56
CA ARG A 373 23.98 2.14 18.68
C ARG A 373 22.50 2.13 19.05
N ASP A 374 22.22 2.33 20.35
CA ASP A 374 20.86 2.41 20.87
C ASP A 374 20.07 3.62 20.34
N ASP A 375 20.75 4.67 19.87
CA ASP A 375 20.11 5.82 19.26
C ASP A 375 19.50 5.51 17.88
N LEU A 376 19.80 4.35 17.29
CA LEU A 376 19.24 3.88 16.01
C LEU A 376 18.12 2.86 16.16
N LEU A 377 17.71 2.49 17.39
CA LEU A 377 16.64 1.51 17.60
C LEU A 377 15.31 1.93 16.99
N TRP A 378 15.03 3.24 16.94
CA TRP A 378 13.84 3.77 16.28
C TRP A 378 13.81 3.43 14.78
N ALA A 379 14.97 3.40 14.11
CA ALA A 379 15.04 3.06 12.70
C ALA A 379 14.82 1.55 12.49
N ALA A 380 15.35 0.72 13.39
CA ALA A 380 15.11 -0.73 13.40
C ALA A 380 13.64 -1.07 13.63
N ASP A 381 12.96 -0.36 14.54
CA ASP A 381 11.53 -0.56 14.80
C ASP A 381 10.67 0.01 13.67
N MET A 382 11.04 1.15 13.08
CA MET A 382 10.35 1.73 11.92
C MET A 382 10.40 0.78 10.72
N ILE A 383 11.59 0.28 10.35
CA ILE A 383 11.71 -0.64 9.21
C ILE A 383 10.97 -1.97 9.47
N ASN A 384 10.88 -2.39 10.74
CA ASN A 384 10.12 -3.56 11.12
C ASN A 384 8.60 -3.36 10.92
N ALA A 385 8.10 -2.16 11.23
CA ALA A 385 6.71 -1.79 10.96
C ALA A 385 6.41 -1.69 9.46
N VAL A 386 7.29 -1.06 8.68
CA VAL A 386 7.17 -0.95 7.22
C VAL A 386 7.14 -2.35 6.57
N ALA A 387 8.05 -3.23 6.95
CA ALA A 387 8.05 -4.61 6.47
C ALA A 387 6.84 -5.42 6.95
N GLY A 388 6.30 -5.13 8.14
CA GLY A 388 5.05 -5.72 8.61
C GLY A 388 3.85 -5.31 7.77
N ALA A 389 3.75 -4.03 7.40
CA ALA A 389 2.75 -3.57 6.45
C ALA A 389 2.92 -4.25 5.07
N MET A 390 4.15 -4.38 4.58
CA MET A 390 4.43 -5.11 3.33
C MET A 390 4.03 -6.59 3.42
N PHE A 391 4.30 -7.25 4.55
CA PHE A 391 3.90 -8.63 4.78
C PHE A 391 2.38 -8.80 4.74
N ILE A 392 1.64 -7.92 5.42
CA ILE A 392 0.17 -7.91 5.38
C ILE A 392 -0.31 -7.71 3.94
N PHE A 393 0.26 -6.76 3.20
CA PHE A 393 -0.09 -6.50 1.79
C PHE A 393 0.10 -7.75 0.93
N LEU A 394 1.25 -8.43 1.01
CA LEU A 394 1.54 -9.61 0.18
C LEU A 394 0.63 -10.81 0.50
N ILE A 395 0.28 -11.02 1.77
CA ILE A 395 -0.60 -12.14 2.17
C ILE A 395 -2.05 -11.84 1.80
N THR A 396 -2.58 -10.68 2.20
CA THR A 396 -3.97 -10.31 1.92
C THR A 396 -4.19 -10.01 0.44
N GLY A 397 -3.17 -9.52 -0.25
CA GLY A 397 -3.14 -9.28 -1.68
C GLY A 397 -3.25 -10.56 -2.51
N ALA A 398 -2.90 -11.72 -1.97
CA ALA A 398 -3.11 -13.00 -2.65
C ALA A 398 -4.59 -13.25 -3.00
N ALA A 399 -5.52 -12.59 -2.30
CA ALA A 399 -6.97 -12.69 -2.46
C ALA A 399 -7.63 -11.40 -3.00
N LEU A 400 -6.85 -10.44 -3.52
CA LEU A 400 -7.28 -9.11 -3.95
C LEU A 400 -6.57 -8.64 -5.23
N SER A 401 -7.21 -7.79 -6.05
CA SER A 401 -6.60 -7.18 -7.23
C SER A 401 -6.25 -5.72 -6.94
N ALA A 402 -5.11 -5.51 -6.29
CA ALA A 402 -4.62 -4.23 -5.83
C ALA A 402 -3.15 -3.97 -6.20
N ALA A 403 -2.59 -4.71 -7.16
CA ALA A 403 -1.15 -4.72 -7.43
C ALA A 403 -0.59 -3.34 -7.82
N PHE A 404 -1.41 -2.50 -8.46
CA PHE A 404 -1.01 -1.19 -8.97
C PHE A 404 -1.42 0.00 -8.08
N TYR A 405 -1.89 -0.27 -6.85
CA TYR A 405 -2.20 0.75 -5.87
C TYR A 405 -0.92 1.38 -5.32
N ASP A 406 -1.00 2.58 -4.76
CA ASP A 406 0.17 3.42 -4.44
C ASP A 406 0.92 3.02 -3.17
N PHE A 407 0.20 2.57 -2.14
CA PHE A 407 0.76 2.40 -0.79
C PHE A 407 1.94 1.44 -0.70
N GLN A 408 1.89 0.29 -1.38
CA GLN A 408 2.97 -0.71 -1.35
C GLN A 408 4.28 -0.16 -1.92
N TYR A 409 4.21 0.66 -2.96
CA TYR A 409 5.40 1.28 -3.57
C TYR A 409 5.98 2.32 -2.62
N MET A 410 5.14 3.08 -1.91
CA MET A 410 5.58 4.02 -0.89
C MET A 410 6.23 3.30 0.31
N LEU A 411 5.75 2.11 0.69
CA LEU A 411 6.41 1.27 1.70
C LEU A 411 7.81 0.83 1.25
N VAL A 412 7.97 0.41 0.00
CA VAL A 412 9.27 0.04 -0.58
C VAL A 412 10.22 1.23 -0.57
N ALA A 413 9.76 2.40 -1.01
CA ALA A 413 10.57 3.61 -1.03
C ALA A 413 10.96 4.08 0.38
N LEU A 414 10.03 4.05 1.33
CA LEU A 414 10.30 4.38 2.72
C LEU A 414 11.31 3.40 3.35
N ALA A 415 11.17 2.10 3.07
CA ALA A 415 12.11 1.09 3.53
C ALA A 415 13.54 1.38 3.05
N ASP A 416 13.69 1.80 1.80
CA ASP A 416 14.98 2.20 1.25
C ASP A 416 15.51 3.51 1.88
N CYS A 417 14.66 4.51 2.10
CA CYS A 417 15.06 5.73 2.80
C CYS A 417 15.58 5.45 4.22
N VAL A 418 14.91 4.57 4.97
CA VAL A 418 15.38 4.14 6.31
C VAL A 418 16.71 3.41 6.20
N ARG A 419 16.86 2.50 5.23
CA ARG A 419 18.11 1.77 4.99
C ARG A 419 19.28 2.71 4.72
N ARG A 420 19.10 3.68 3.82
CA ARG A 420 20.10 4.70 3.48
C ARG A 420 20.50 5.52 4.71
N HIS A 421 19.50 6.02 5.43
CA HIS A 421 19.74 6.79 6.66
C HIS A 421 20.59 6.01 7.68
N VAL A 422 20.27 4.73 7.93
CA VAL A 422 21.03 3.90 8.87
C VAL A 422 22.45 3.61 8.35
N ARG A 423 22.63 3.34 7.05
CA ARG A 423 23.95 3.15 6.45
C ARG A 423 24.84 4.38 6.65
N GLU A 424 24.30 5.58 6.41
CA GLU A 424 25.02 6.84 6.60
C GLU A 424 25.41 7.07 8.06
N GLN A 425 24.50 6.79 9.00
CA GLN A 425 24.75 6.94 10.43
C GLN A 425 25.79 5.95 10.97
N VAL A 426 25.79 4.70 10.47
CA VAL A 426 26.74 3.67 10.93
C VAL A 426 28.10 3.80 10.24
N ASN A 427 28.15 4.22 8.96
CA ASN A 427 29.38 4.35 8.18
C ASN A 427 29.63 5.76 7.64
N PRO A 428 29.81 6.79 8.49
CA PRO A 428 29.98 8.17 8.04
C PRO A 428 31.20 8.38 7.13
N ARG A 429 32.26 7.58 7.28
CA ARG A 429 33.54 7.72 6.53
C ARG A 429 33.47 7.33 5.04
N LYS A 430 32.48 6.53 4.60
CA LYS A 430 32.29 6.22 3.17
C LYS A 430 31.55 7.33 2.41
N SER A 431 30.81 8.19 3.13
CA SER A 431 30.09 9.33 2.54
C SER A 431 31.00 10.52 2.18
N THR A 432 32.13 10.65 2.90
CA THR A 432 33.15 11.69 2.69
C THR A 432 34.29 11.30 1.76
N ALA A 433 34.50 10.01 1.47
CA ALA A 433 35.52 9.57 0.50
C ALA A 433 35.13 9.86 -0.96
N ALA A 434 33.84 10.03 -1.25
CA ALA A 434 33.34 10.51 -2.55
C ALA A 434 33.28 12.05 -2.65
N LEU A 435 33.85 12.77 -1.67
CA LEU A 435 33.90 14.24 -1.59
C LEU A 435 35.31 14.80 -1.84
N ARG A 436 36.16 14.08 -2.58
CA ARG A 436 37.38 14.67 -3.15
C ARG A 436 37.23 14.71 -4.67
N PRO A 437 37.56 15.86 -5.27
CA PRO A 437 36.85 16.48 -6.39
C PRO A 437 36.84 15.65 -7.67
#